data_AF-M4BMY2-F1
#
_entry.id   AF-M4BMY2-F1
#
_cell.length_a   1.000
_cell.length_b   1.000
_cell.length_c   1.000
_cell.angle_alpha   90.00
_cell.angle_beta   90.00
_cell.angle_gamma   90.00
#
_symmetry.space_group_name_H-M   'P 1'
#
loop_
_entity.id
_entity.type
_entity.pdbx_description
1 polymer ?
#
loop_
_entity_poly.entity_id
_entity_poly.type
_entity_poly.pdbx_seq_one_letter_code
_entity_poly.pdbx_strand_id
1 'polypeptide(L)'
;MISRIGLSATAAARTTYSFVQSRVAYRNEIASLRKEFTEEEKRRREKLARDAEAQRQKIMKAKAARLEIKRQQQAIRAKEVAREKAIHDENVAKYFEEKVVVRQERNAEVERRREALVASLRQQSTKWTNQDNYTEKLKEDVFIYSPQQISTRGSFDPSNASGSAVSWLEKLQRMKPAGMQTSHDEAAASAVASAADGMDTTSDSNHVANEEDVVDASPRKKDNE
;
A
#
# COMPACT_ATOMS: atom_id res chain seq x y z
N MET A 1 99.12 -10.66 -81.50
CA MET A 1 97.81 -10.93 -80.86
C MET A 1 98.07 -11.38 -79.44
N ILE A 2 97.93 -10.50 -78.46
CA ILE A 2 98.18 -10.82 -77.05
C ILE A 2 96.83 -11.13 -76.40
N SER A 3 96.65 -12.39 -76.02
CA SER A 3 95.49 -12.90 -75.29
C SER A 3 95.36 -12.21 -73.92
N ARG A 4 94.39 -11.31 -73.78
CA ARG A 4 93.91 -10.79 -72.49
C ARG A 4 92.49 -11.30 -72.23
N ILE A 5 92.33 -12.58 -71.92
CA ILE A 5 91.08 -13.12 -71.41
C ILE A 5 91.45 -14.17 -70.37
N GLY A 6 91.09 -13.98 -69.10
CA GLY A 6 91.16 -15.09 -68.15
C GLY A 6 91.18 -14.80 -66.65
N LEU A 7 91.51 -13.60 -66.15
CA LEU A 7 91.63 -13.39 -64.69
C LEU A 7 90.38 -12.78 -64.00
N SER A 8 89.44 -12.19 -64.74
CA SER A 8 88.26 -11.53 -64.17
C SER A 8 87.08 -12.50 -63.89
N ALA A 9 86.97 -13.60 -64.63
CA ALA A 9 85.83 -14.52 -64.55
C ALA A 9 85.83 -15.39 -63.27
N THR A 10 87.00 -15.79 -62.77
CA THR A 10 87.12 -16.66 -61.59
C THR A 10 86.92 -15.91 -60.27
N ALA A 11 87.40 -14.66 -60.19
CA ALA A 11 87.12 -13.76 -59.06
C ALA A 11 85.64 -13.37 -59.02
N ALA A 12 85.02 -13.06 -60.18
CA ALA A 12 83.59 -12.77 -60.29
C ALA A 12 82.71 -14.00 -59.98
N ALA A 13 83.12 -15.22 -60.34
CA ALA A 13 82.43 -16.46 -60.00
C ALA A 13 82.49 -16.78 -58.50
N ARG A 14 83.63 -16.52 -57.83
CA ARG A 14 83.79 -16.72 -56.38
C ARG A 14 82.97 -15.71 -55.56
N THR A 15 82.91 -14.44 -55.98
CA THR A 15 82.10 -13.41 -55.30
C THR A 15 80.60 -13.55 -55.56
N THR A 16 80.19 -14.01 -56.75
CA THR A 16 78.78 -14.34 -57.02
C THR A 16 78.33 -15.57 -56.22
N TYR A 17 79.18 -16.59 -56.08
CA TYR A 17 78.88 -17.77 -55.26
C TYR A 17 78.72 -17.42 -53.76
N SER A 18 79.55 -16.53 -53.21
CA SER A 18 79.41 -16.08 -51.82
C SER A 18 78.15 -15.22 -51.58
N PHE A 19 77.76 -14.39 -52.54
CA PHE A 19 76.51 -13.62 -52.48
C PHE A 19 75.25 -14.51 -52.56
N VAL A 20 75.28 -15.56 -53.39
CA VAL A 20 74.16 -16.51 -53.46
C VAL A 20 74.03 -17.28 -52.14
N GLN A 21 75.15 -17.70 -51.54
CA GLN A 21 75.13 -18.36 -50.22
C GLN A 21 74.60 -17.43 -49.12
N SER A 22 75.06 -16.17 -49.06
CA SER A 22 74.58 -15.21 -48.07
C SER A 22 73.09 -14.89 -48.26
N ARG A 23 72.62 -14.79 -49.51
CA ARG A 23 71.20 -14.60 -49.81
C ARG A 23 70.34 -15.79 -49.38
N VAL A 24 70.82 -17.02 -49.57
CA VAL A 24 70.13 -18.23 -49.12
C VAL A 24 70.08 -18.28 -47.59
N ALA A 25 71.20 -18.04 -46.92
CA ALA A 25 71.27 -17.98 -45.46
C ALA A 25 70.29 -16.93 -44.88
N TYR A 26 70.29 -15.72 -45.44
CA TYR A 26 69.38 -14.64 -45.05
C TYR A 26 67.90 -15.01 -45.26
N ARG A 27 67.56 -15.66 -46.38
CA ARG A 27 66.18 -16.10 -46.63
C ARG A 27 65.76 -17.19 -45.65
N ASN A 28 66.65 -18.08 -45.26
CA ASN A 28 66.39 -19.10 -44.26
C ASN A 28 66.19 -18.49 -42.87
N GLU A 29 67.02 -17.52 -42.49
CA GLU A 29 66.86 -16.78 -41.23
C GLU A 29 65.52 -16.03 -41.17
N ILE A 30 65.16 -15.32 -42.24
CA ILE A 30 63.84 -14.67 -42.34
C ILE A 30 62.71 -15.68 -42.24
N ALA A 31 62.83 -16.84 -42.89
CA ALA A 31 61.79 -17.87 -42.83
C ALA A 31 61.61 -18.40 -41.39
N SER A 32 62.71 -18.60 -40.66
CA SER A 32 62.70 -18.97 -39.24
C SER A 32 62.03 -17.88 -38.39
N LEU A 33 62.42 -16.62 -38.55
CA LEU A 33 61.83 -15.48 -37.82
C LEU A 33 60.34 -15.32 -38.09
N ARG A 34 59.89 -15.51 -39.34
CA ARG A 34 58.45 -15.49 -39.68
C ARG A 34 57.69 -16.62 -39.02
N LYS A 35 58.30 -17.80 -38.93
CA LYS A 35 57.70 -18.95 -38.26
C LYS A 35 57.54 -18.69 -36.76
N GLU A 36 58.60 -18.21 -36.11
CA GLU A 36 58.59 -17.81 -34.70
C GLU A 36 57.54 -16.74 -34.42
N PHE A 37 57.51 -15.67 -35.23
CA PHE A 37 56.50 -14.61 -35.12
C PHE A 37 55.07 -15.15 -35.25
N THR A 38 54.83 -16.07 -36.19
CA THR A 38 53.52 -16.69 -36.39
C THR A 38 53.12 -17.55 -35.19
N GLU A 39 54.06 -18.27 -34.57
CA GLU A 39 53.82 -19.07 -33.38
C GLU A 39 53.56 -18.21 -32.14
N GLU A 40 54.30 -17.10 -31.97
CA GLU A 40 54.07 -16.13 -30.90
C GLU A 40 52.69 -15.48 -31.01
N GLU A 41 52.31 -15.06 -32.22
CA GLU A 41 50.97 -14.52 -32.49
C GLU A 41 49.86 -15.54 -32.17
N LYS A 42 50.05 -16.81 -32.51
CA LYS A 42 49.11 -17.88 -32.14
C LYS A 42 49.01 -18.05 -30.63
N ARG A 43 50.14 -18.14 -29.92
CA ARG A 43 50.18 -18.23 -28.45
C ARG A 43 49.50 -17.03 -27.79
N ARG A 44 49.70 -15.82 -28.33
CA ARG A 44 49.07 -14.59 -27.85
C ARG A 44 47.55 -14.67 -27.99
N ARG A 45 47.04 -15.09 -29.16
CA ARG A 45 45.60 -15.26 -29.37
C ARG A 45 44.99 -16.33 -28.48
N GLU A 46 45.65 -17.47 -28.32
CA GLU A 46 45.18 -18.53 -27.42
C GLU A 46 45.11 -18.07 -25.96
N LYS A 47 46.10 -17.29 -25.50
CA LYS A 47 46.07 -16.71 -24.16
C LYS A 47 44.87 -15.76 -24.00
N LEU A 48 44.66 -14.86 -24.96
CA LEU A 48 43.51 -13.94 -24.96
C LEU A 48 42.18 -14.69 -24.97
N ALA A 49 42.06 -15.77 -25.75
CA ALA A 49 40.86 -16.61 -25.78
C ALA A 49 40.61 -17.29 -24.43
N ARG A 50 41.65 -17.88 -23.81
CA ARG A 50 41.54 -18.48 -22.47
C ARG A 50 41.15 -17.47 -21.41
N ASP A 51 41.73 -16.27 -21.44
CA ASP A 51 41.42 -15.21 -20.49
C ASP A 51 39.97 -14.73 -20.66
N ALA A 52 39.48 -14.60 -21.90
CA ALA A 52 38.10 -14.24 -22.19
C ALA A 52 37.09 -15.32 -21.72
N GLU A 53 37.40 -16.60 -21.93
CA GLU A 53 36.59 -17.72 -21.43
C GLU A 53 36.56 -17.76 -19.90
N ALA A 54 37.71 -17.56 -19.24
CA ALA A 54 37.80 -17.50 -17.79
C ALA A 54 36.96 -16.35 -17.21
N GLN A 55 36.99 -15.17 -17.85
CA GLN A 55 36.14 -14.04 -17.48
C GLN A 55 34.65 -14.35 -17.66
N ARG A 56 34.26 -14.95 -18.79
CA ARG A 56 32.87 -15.37 -19.04
C ARG A 56 32.39 -16.35 -17.97
N GLN A 57 33.21 -17.34 -17.62
CA GLN A 57 32.87 -18.29 -16.56
C GLN A 57 32.74 -17.62 -15.19
N LYS A 58 33.64 -16.68 -14.85
CA LYS A 58 33.56 -15.91 -13.61
C LYS A 58 32.25 -15.12 -13.53
N ILE A 59 31.85 -14.46 -14.61
CA ILE A 59 30.59 -13.72 -14.69
C ILE A 59 29.40 -14.66 -14.55
N MET A 60 29.39 -15.81 -15.23
CA MET A 60 28.29 -16.78 -15.13
C MET A 60 28.16 -17.35 -13.72
N LYS A 61 29.26 -17.67 -13.04
CA LYS A 61 29.26 -18.12 -11.65
C LYS A 61 28.71 -17.04 -10.71
N ALA A 62 29.12 -15.78 -10.89
CA ALA A 62 28.59 -14.66 -10.10
C ALA A 62 27.08 -14.44 -10.34
N LYS A 63 26.62 -14.55 -11.59
CA LYS A 63 25.20 -14.48 -11.93
C LYS A 63 24.41 -15.62 -11.30
N ALA A 64 24.92 -16.85 -11.36
CA ALA A 64 24.30 -18.01 -10.73
C ALA A 64 24.18 -17.83 -9.22
N ALA A 65 25.25 -17.39 -8.55
CA ALA A 65 25.23 -17.11 -7.11
C ALA A 65 24.20 -16.01 -6.75
N ARG A 66 24.11 -14.94 -7.54
CA ARG A 66 23.11 -13.89 -7.35
C ARG A 66 21.68 -14.42 -7.50
N LEU A 67 21.43 -15.26 -8.50
CA LEU A 67 20.11 -15.87 -8.69
C LEU A 67 19.75 -16.80 -7.54
N GLU A 68 20.73 -17.55 -7.01
CA GLU A 68 20.50 -18.42 -5.87
C GLU A 68 20.15 -17.64 -4.59
N ILE A 69 20.87 -16.56 -4.30
CA ILE A 69 20.52 -15.65 -3.20
C ILE A 69 19.10 -15.10 -3.38
N LYS A 70 18.71 -14.71 -4.60
CA LYS A 70 17.36 -14.24 -4.88
C LYS A 70 16.30 -15.32 -4.61
N ARG A 71 16.56 -16.58 -4.99
CA ARG A 71 15.67 -17.71 -4.70
C ARG A 71 15.53 -17.94 -3.20
N GLN A 72 16.63 -17.90 -2.46
CA GLN A 72 16.62 -18.03 -1.01
C GLN A 72 15.83 -16.90 -0.35
N GLN A 73 16.02 -15.65 -0.79
CA GLN A 73 15.23 -14.51 -0.30
C GLN A 73 13.75 -14.63 -0.62
N GLN A 74 13.38 -15.15 -1.80
CA GLN A 74 11.99 -15.40 -2.15
C GLN A 74 11.39 -16.50 -1.26
N ALA A 75 12.15 -17.56 -0.98
CA ALA A 75 11.72 -18.63 -0.08
C ALA A 75 11.53 -18.15 1.36
N ILE A 76 12.41 -17.26 1.85
CA ILE A 76 12.27 -16.63 3.17
C ILE A 76 11.01 -15.76 3.21
N ARG A 77 10.84 -14.87 2.24
CA ARG A 77 9.64 -14.01 2.16
C ARG A 77 8.34 -14.81 2.06
N ALA A 78 8.32 -15.91 1.31
CA ALA A 78 7.15 -16.79 1.24
C ALA A 78 6.81 -17.42 2.59
N LYS A 79 7.82 -17.81 3.39
CA LYS A 79 7.62 -18.32 4.75
C LYS A 79 7.11 -17.24 5.70
N GLU A 80 7.62 -16.02 5.58
CA GLU A 80 7.16 -14.87 6.38
C GLU A 80 5.69 -14.54 6.07
N VAL A 81 5.33 -14.42 4.79
CA VAL A 81 3.94 -14.18 4.35
C VAL A 81 3.00 -15.29 4.83
N ALA A 82 3.44 -16.56 4.76
CA ALA A 82 2.63 -17.67 5.27
C ALA A 82 2.40 -17.57 6.79
N ARG A 83 3.41 -17.13 7.56
CA ARG A 83 3.28 -16.90 9.00
C ARG A 83 2.36 -15.73 9.31
N GLU A 84 2.50 -14.61 8.61
CA GLU A 84 1.64 -13.45 8.76
C GLU A 84 0.18 -13.78 8.44
N LYS A 85 -0.05 -14.54 7.37
CA LYS A 85 -1.39 -15.03 7.02
C LYS A 85 -1.96 -15.91 8.13
N ALA A 86 -1.17 -16.84 8.69
CA ALA A 86 -1.64 -17.68 9.79
C ALA A 86 -2.03 -16.86 11.03
N ILE A 87 -1.25 -15.84 11.38
CA ILE A 87 -1.56 -14.92 12.49
C ILE A 87 -2.84 -14.12 12.18
N HIS A 88 -2.99 -13.64 10.95
CA HIS A 88 -4.18 -12.90 10.53
C HIS A 88 -5.43 -13.78 10.62
N ASP A 89 -5.38 -15.00 10.10
CA ASP A 89 -6.48 -15.96 10.14
C ASP A 89 -6.86 -16.29 11.60
N GLU A 90 -5.88 -16.44 12.50
CA GLU A 90 -6.12 -16.63 13.94
C GLU A 90 -6.81 -15.41 14.58
N ASN A 91 -6.37 -14.20 14.26
CA ASN A 91 -6.99 -12.97 14.77
C ASN A 91 -8.43 -12.80 14.26
N VAL A 92 -8.68 -13.15 13.00
CA VAL A 92 -10.02 -13.15 12.41
C VAL A 92 -10.92 -14.17 13.10
N ALA A 93 -10.41 -15.38 13.37
CA ALA A 93 -11.16 -16.40 14.12
C ALA A 93 -11.53 -15.89 15.52
N LYS A 94 -10.57 -15.35 16.28
CA LYS A 94 -10.81 -14.76 17.61
C LYS A 94 -11.85 -13.63 17.57
N TYR A 95 -11.76 -12.75 16.58
CA TYR A 95 -12.73 -11.67 16.40
C TYR A 95 -14.15 -12.20 16.17
N PHE A 96 -14.30 -13.23 15.34
CA PHE A 96 -15.60 -13.85 15.11
C PHE A 96 -16.14 -14.54 16.37
N GLU A 97 -15.29 -15.26 17.10
CA GLU A 97 -15.65 -15.88 18.38
C GLU A 97 -16.15 -14.82 19.38
N GLU A 98 -15.44 -13.71 19.55
CA GLU A 98 -15.84 -12.60 20.40
C GLU A 98 -17.19 -12.01 19.97
N LYS A 99 -17.38 -11.79 18.66
CA LYS A 99 -18.65 -11.27 18.13
C LYS A 99 -19.81 -12.23 18.32
N VAL A 100 -19.58 -13.54 18.30
CA VAL A 100 -20.63 -14.52 18.59
C VAL A 100 -21.07 -14.40 20.05
N VAL A 101 -20.13 -14.29 20.99
CA VAL A 101 -20.44 -14.10 22.42
C VAL A 101 -21.26 -12.82 22.64
N VAL A 102 -20.81 -11.69 22.09
CA VAL A 102 -21.53 -10.41 22.21
C VAL A 102 -22.95 -10.48 21.63
N ARG A 103 -23.14 -11.21 20.52
CA ARG A 103 -24.48 -11.41 19.94
C ARG A 103 -25.36 -12.28 20.83
N GLN A 104 -24.81 -13.33 21.43
CA GLN A 104 -25.54 -14.19 22.36
C GLN A 104 -25.97 -13.41 23.61
N GLU A 105 -25.06 -12.64 24.21
CA GLU A 105 -25.38 -11.78 25.37
C GLU A 105 -26.47 -10.75 25.04
N ARG A 106 -26.35 -10.09 23.88
CA ARG A 106 -27.37 -9.14 23.41
C ARG A 106 -28.72 -9.84 23.22
N ASN A 107 -28.75 -11.02 22.62
CA ASN A 107 -29.98 -11.76 22.39
C ASN A 107 -30.63 -12.18 23.72
N ALA A 108 -29.83 -12.68 24.67
CA ALA A 108 -30.32 -13.04 26.01
C ALA A 108 -30.93 -11.83 26.74
N GLU A 109 -30.31 -10.64 26.65
CA GLU A 109 -30.87 -9.42 27.25
C GLU A 109 -32.17 -8.98 26.56
N VAL A 110 -32.25 -9.12 25.22
CA VAL A 110 -33.49 -8.83 24.47
C VAL A 110 -34.61 -9.79 24.90
N GLU A 111 -34.32 -11.07 25.03
CA GLU A 111 -35.29 -12.08 25.49
C GLU A 111 -35.75 -11.77 26.92
N ARG A 112 -34.82 -11.46 27.83
CA ARG A 112 -35.17 -11.04 29.21
C ARG A 112 -36.09 -9.82 29.23
N ARG A 113 -35.80 -8.79 28.41
CA ARG A 113 -36.66 -7.60 28.29
C ARG A 113 -38.04 -7.95 27.73
N ARG A 114 -38.08 -8.83 26.73
CA ARG A 114 -39.33 -9.29 26.12
C ARG A 114 -40.17 -10.06 27.11
N GLU A 115 -39.57 -10.96 27.88
CA GLU A 115 -40.25 -11.72 28.94
C GLU A 115 -40.79 -10.82 30.03
N ALA A 116 -40.00 -9.83 30.49
CA ALA A 116 -40.46 -8.84 31.46
C ALA A 116 -41.65 -8.03 30.95
N LEU A 117 -41.61 -7.61 29.68
CA LEU A 117 -42.72 -6.91 29.04
C LEU A 117 -43.96 -7.79 28.92
N VAL A 118 -43.79 -9.06 28.50
CA VAL A 118 -44.89 -10.02 28.40
C VAL A 118 -45.49 -10.31 29.78
N ALA A 119 -44.67 -10.44 30.82
CA ALA A 119 -45.13 -10.62 32.20
C ALA A 119 -45.94 -9.41 32.67
N SER A 120 -45.46 -8.19 32.41
CA SER A 120 -46.19 -6.95 32.69
C SER A 120 -47.52 -6.90 31.93
N LEU A 121 -47.55 -7.22 30.63
CA LEU A 121 -48.79 -7.29 29.86
C LEU A 121 -49.75 -8.34 30.41
N ARG A 122 -49.26 -9.53 30.82
CA ARG A 122 -50.10 -10.55 31.45
C ARG A 122 -50.72 -10.04 32.74
N GLN A 123 -49.96 -9.33 33.59
CA GLN A 123 -50.49 -8.69 34.79
C GLN A 123 -51.51 -7.59 34.47
N GLN A 124 -51.34 -6.85 33.38
CA GLN A 124 -52.31 -5.85 32.95
C GLN A 124 -53.56 -6.47 32.32
N SER A 125 -53.42 -7.62 31.64
CA SER A 125 -54.51 -8.29 30.93
C SER A 125 -55.63 -8.75 31.86
N THR A 126 -55.32 -9.06 33.12
CA THR A 126 -56.33 -9.39 34.14
C THR A 126 -57.24 -8.20 34.48
N LYS A 127 -56.79 -6.97 34.19
CA LYS A 127 -57.55 -5.73 34.39
C LYS A 127 -58.28 -5.29 33.12
N TRP A 128 -58.11 -6.01 32.00
CA TRP A 128 -58.80 -5.69 30.76
C TRP A 128 -60.29 -6.02 30.87
N THR A 129 -61.08 -5.32 30.06
CA THR A 129 -62.53 -5.50 30.05
C THR A 129 -62.86 -6.68 29.16
N ASN A 130 -63.44 -7.73 29.76
CA ASN A 130 -63.91 -8.92 29.06
C ASN A 130 -65.44 -8.89 28.96
N GLN A 131 -66.02 -9.78 28.15
CA GLN A 131 -67.47 -9.88 27.96
C GLN A 131 -68.23 -10.04 29.28
N ASP A 132 -67.65 -10.78 30.23
CA ASP A 132 -68.24 -11.04 31.56
C ASP A 132 -68.23 -9.79 32.47
N ASN A 133 -67.26 -8.89 32.27
CA ASN A 133 -67.05 -7.72 33.13
C ASN A 133 -67.55 -6.41 32.47
N TYR A 134 -68.13 -6.53 31.26
CA TYR A 134 -68.44 -5.41 30.37
C TYR A 134 -69.47 -4.45 30.96
N THR A 135 -70.55 -4.99 31.53
CA THR A 135 -71.66 -4.21 32.11
C THR A 135 -71.27 -3.47 33.40
N GLU A 136 -70.27 -3.95 34.13
CA GLU A 136 -69.78 -3.31 35.35
C GLU A 136 -68.76 -2.22 35.07
N LYS A 137 -67.89 -2.41 34.07
CA LYS A 137 -66.85 -1.44 33.70
C LYS A 137 -67.36 -0.21 32.96
N LEU A 138 -68.54 -0.29 32.32
CA LEU A 138 -69.16 0.81 31.57
C LEU A 138 -70.17 1.64 32.37
N LYS A 139 -70.28 1.43 33.68
CA LYS A 139 -71.10 2.29 34.55
C LYS A 139 -70.48 3.68 34.66
N GLU A 140 -71.32 4.71 34.72
CA GLU A 140 -70.92 6.12 34.72
C GLU A 140 -70.02 6.47 35.93
N ASP A 141 -70.27 5.87 37.09
CA ASP A 141 -69.44 6.04 38.29
C ASP A 141 -67.98 5.55 38.10
N VAL A 142 -67.77 4.48 37.34
CA VAL A 142 -66.42 3.96 37.05
C VAL A 142 -65.67 4.87 36.07
N PHE A 143 -66.40 5.55 35.19
CA PHE A 143 -65.84 6.52 34.24
C PHE A 143 -65.42 7.82 34.92
N ILE A 144 -66.26 8.37 35.81
CA ILE A 144 -66.00 9.62 36.53
C ILE A 144 -64.82 9.48 37.50
N TYR A 145 -64.68 8.34 38.18
CA TYR A 145 -63.63 8.09 39.17
C TYR A 145 -62.47 7.25 38.63
N SER A 146 -62.33 7.11 37.30
CA SER A 146 -61.23 6.36 36.71
C SER A 146 -59.88 7.04 37.02
N PRO A 147 -58.86 6.28 37.49
CA PRO A 147 -57.51 6.78 37.71
C PRO A 147 -56.92 7.49 36.47
N GLN A 148 -57.28 7.07 35.25
CA GLN A 148 -56.77 7.71 34.04
C GLN A 148 -57.31 9.14 33.84
N GLN A 149 -58.58 9.39 34.16
CA GLN A 149 -59.16 10.74 34.07
C GLN A 149 -58.63 11.65 35.19
N ILE A 150 -58.40 11.10 36.37
CA ILE A 150 -57.86 11.82 37.54
C ILE A 150 -56.40 12.21 37.31
N SER A 151 -55.56 11.30 36.78
CA SER A 151 -54.15 11.60 36.47
C SER A 151 -54.00 12.63 35.34
N THR A 152 -54.86 12.64 34.33
CA THR A 152 -54.82 13.66 33.27
C THR A 152 -55.27 15.06 33.73
N ARG A 153 -56.10 15.15 34.78
CA ARG A 153 -56.52 16.43 35.36
C ARG A 153 -55.45 17.08 36.24
N GLY A 154 -54.54 16.28 36.84
CA GLY A 154 -53.48 16.78 37.72
C GLY A 154 -52.11 16.95 37.07
N SER A 155 -51.88 16.41 35.87
CA SER A 155 -50.55 16.33 35.24
C SER A 155 -50.29 17.36 34.13
N PHE A 156 -51.18 18.34 33.91
CA PHE A 156 -50.87 19.44 32.99
C PHE A 156 -50.08 20.54 33.71
N ASP A 157 -48.83 20.23 34.04
CA ASP A 157 -47.84 21.22 34.44
C ASP A 157 -47.08 21.67 33.19
N PRO A 158 -47.35 22.88 32.65
CA PRO A 158 -46.68 23.38 31.46
C PRO A 158 -45.17 23.60 31.66
N SER A 159 -44.67 23.58 32.90
CA SER A 159 -43.23 23.74 33.20
C SER A 159 -42.42 22.45 33.03
N ASN A 160 -43.06 21.29 33.04
CA ASN A 160 -42.38 19.99 32.99
C ASN A 160 -42.39 19.33 31.59
N ALA A 161 -42.92 20.04 30.59
CA ALA A 161 -43.07 19.56 29.22
C ALA A 161 -41.80 19.83 28.38
N SER A 162 -40.66 19.33 28.85
CA SER A 162 -39.40 19.32 28.11
C SER A 162 -39.53 18.39 26.88
N GLY A 163 -40.02 18.95 25.77
CA GLY A 163 -40.30 18.23 24.51
C GLY A 163 -41.68 18.48 23.89
N SER A 164 -42.58 19.23 24.56
CA SER A 164 -43.89 19.62 24.01
C SER A 164 -43.78 20.73 22.96
N ALA A 165 -44.81 20.89 22.11
CA ALA A 165 -44.89 21.90 21.04
C ALA A 165 -44.54 23.33 21.50
N VAL A 166 -44.76 23.66 22.78
CA VAL A 166 -44.38 24.95 23.38
C VAL A 166 -42.86 25.11 23.46
N SER A 167 -42.10 24.05 23.77
CA SER A 167 -40.62 24.07 23.78
C SER A 167 -40.05 24.28 22.37
N TRP A 168 -40.69 23.73 21.34
CA TRP A 168 -40.34 23.96 19.94
C TRP A 168 -40.62 25.40 19.50
N LEU A 169 -41.78 25.96 19.89
CA LEU A 169 -42.11 27.36 19.63
C LEU A 169 -41.18 28.33 20.35
N GLU A 170 -40.85 28.05 21.61
CA GLU A 170 -39.92 28.87 22.38
C GLU A 170 -38.48 28.77 21.82
N LYS A 171 -38.08 27.60 21.32
CA LYS A 171 -36.82 27.42 20.58
C LYS A 171 -36.83 28.18 19.26
N LEU A 172 -37.93 28.16 18.50
CA LEU A 172 -38.09 28.95 17.28
C LEU A 172 -38.09 30.46 17.56
N GLN A 173 -38.66 30.90 18.68
CA GLN A 173 -38.63 32.30 19.10
C GLN A 173 -37.22 32.76 19.51
N ARG A 174 -36.43 31.87 20.14
CA ARG A 174 -35.02 32.14 20.50
C ARG A 174 -34.08 32.06 19.29
N MET A 175 -34.43 31.29 18.27
CA MET A 175 -33.67 31.25 17.01
C MET A 175 -34.03 32.46 16.15
N LYS A 176 -33.24 33.54 16.23
CA LYS A 176 -33.30 34.61 15.24
C LYS A 176 -33.01 34.04 13.84
N PRO A 177 -33.82 34.31 12.82
CA PRO A 177 -33.54 33.87 11.46
C PRO A 177 -32.24 34.52 10.94
N ALA A 178 -31.39 33.70 10.31
CA ALA A 178 -30.13 34.16 9.71
C ALA A 178 -30.43 35.24 8.67
N GLY A 179 -30.00 36.47 8.96
CA GLY A 179 -30.20 37.65 8.09
C GLY A 179 -30.83 38.87 8.76
N MET A 180 -31.38 38.73 9.98
CA MET A 180 -31.91 39.88 10.73
C MET A 180 -30.78 40.58 11.50
N GLN A 181 -29.88 41.27 10.78
CA GLN A 181 -28.98 42.24 11.41
C GLN A 181 -29.81 43.45 11.84
N THR A 182 -30.24 43.46 13.10
CA THR A 182 -30.68 44.70 13.74
C THR A 182 -29.44 45.54 13.94
N SER A 183 -29.47 46.79 13.46
CA SER A 183 -28.38 47.77 13.37
C SER A 183 -27.79 48.24 14.72
N HIS A 184 -27.66 47.34 15.69
CA HIS A 184 -27.24 47.60 17.06
C HIS A 184 -26.02 46.77 17.50
N ASP A 185 -25.64 45.71 16.75
CA ASP A 185 -24.49 44.85 17.11
C ASP A 185 -23.20 45.16 16.34
N GLU A 186 -23.19 46.18 15.49
CA GLU A 186 -21.98 46.62 14.76
C GLU A 186 -20.96 47.35 15.65
N ALA A 187 -21.32 47.66 16.91
CA ALA A 187 -20.41 48.26 17.88
C ALA A 187 -19.58 47.23 18.69
N ALA A 188 -20.01 45.95 18.75
CA ALA A 188 -19.33 44.93 19.56
C ALA A 188 -18.31 44.10 18.76
N ALA A 189 -18.50 43.95 17.45
CA ALA A 189 -17.57 43.19 16.59
C ALA A 189 -16.28 43.94 16.25
N SER A 190 -16.28 45.29 16.31
CA SER A 190 -15.08 46.11 16.06
C SER A 190 -14.10 46.15 17.23
N ALA A 191 -14.49 45.72 18.44
CA ALA A 191 -13.63 45.74 19.63
C ALA A 191 -12.83 44.42 19.84
N VAL A 192 -13.24 43.31 19.21
CA VAL A 192 -12.59 42.00 19.39
C VAL A 192 -11.48 41.76 18.35
N ALA A 193 -11.48 42.47 17.23
CA ALA A 193 -10.45 42.35 16.19
C ALA A 193 -9.12 43.03 16.53
N SER A 194 -9.06 43.90 17.55
CA SER A 194 -7.83 44.62 17.96
C SER A 194 -7.08 43.99 19.15
N ALA A 195 -7.49 42.81 19.64
CA ALA A 195 -6.92 42.19 20.85
C ALA A 195 -6.24 40.83 20.63
N ALA A 196 -5.96 40.44 19.38
CA ALA A 196 -5.38 39.11 19.07
C ALA A 196 -4.07 39.17 18.25
N ASP A 197 -3.32 40.27 18.32
CA ASP A 197 -1.93 40.31 17.86
C ASP A 197 -0.99 40.14 19.07
N GLY A 198 -0.51 38.91 19.27
CA GLY A 198 0.30 38.56 20.44
C GLY A 198 0.81 37.11 20.44
N MET A 199 1.95 36.90 19.77
CA MET A 199 2.96 35.86 19.97
C MET A 199 2.65 34.37 19.65
N ASP A 200 3.32 33.91 18.58
CA ASP A 200 4.40 32.89 18.57
C ASP A 200 4.16 31.54 19.27
N THR A 201 4.18 30.44 18.50
CA THR A 201 5.05 29.28 18.74
C THR A 201 4.96 28.22 17.61
N THR A 202 6.13 27.99 17.03
CA THR A 202 6.68 26.77 16.41
C THR A 202 5.94 25.44 16.60
N SER A 203 5.81 24.65 15.52
CA SER A 203 6.41 23.29 15.37
C SER A 203 5.65 22.41 14.35
N ASP A 204 6.44 21.92 13.39
CA ASP A 204 6.40 20.62 12.70
C ASP A 204 5.19 19.67 12.89
N SER A 205 4.54 19.27 11.79
CA SER A 205 4.65 17.89 11.27
C SER A 205 3.69 17.57 10.12
N ASN A 206 4.29 17.01 9.06
CA ASN A 206 3.76 16.00 8.12
C ASN A 206 2.46 16.27 7.34
N HIS A 207 2.65 16.86 6.16
CA HIS A 207 1.76 16.68 5.01
C HIS A 207 2.08 15.33 4.33
N VAL A 208 1.28 14.29 4.59
CA VAL A 208 1.28 13.07 3.78
C VAL A 208 0.43 13.34 2.55
N ALA A 209 1.09 13.46 1.39
CA ALA A 209 0.43 13.50 0.09
C ALA A 209 0.05 12.06 -0.31
N ASN A 210 -1.25 11.78 -0.29
CA ASN A 210 -1.83 10.67 -1.02
C ASN A 210 -1.95 11.09 -2.49
N GLU A 211 -1.15 10.50 -3.37
CA GLU A 211 -1.46 10.46 -4.80
C GLU A 211 -1.74 9.01 -5.18
N GLU A 212 -3.01 8.72 -5.42
CA GLU A 212 -3.41 7.60 -6.27
C GLU A 212 -3.68 8.11 -7.69
N ASP A 213 -3.26 7.27 -8.65
CA ASP A 213 -3.90 7.01 -9.93
C ASP A 213 -3.69 8.00 -11.09
N VAL A 214 -2.72 7.68 -11.96
CA VAL A 214 -2.86 7.89 -13.42
C VAL A 214 -2.30 6.68 -14.19
N VAL A 215 -3.26 5.96 -14.74
CA VAL A 215 -3.22 4.97 -15.82
C VAL A 215 -2.38 5.32 -17.05
N ASP A 216 -1.92 4.24 -17.71
CA ASP A 216 -1.75 4.05 -19.16
C ASP A 216 -0.50 4.63 -19.87
N ALA A 217 0.34 3.71 -20.38
CA ALA A 217 0.71 3.63 -21.80
C ALA A 217 1.94 2.71 -21.99
N SER A 218 1.67 1.47 -22.35
CA SER A 218 2.65 0.55 -22.92
C SER A 218 2.82 0.83 -24.42
N PRO A 219 4.04 0.96 -24.98
CA PRO A 219 4.23 0.73 -26.41
C PRO A 219 4.83 -0.66 -26.64
N ARG A 220 3.97 -1.58 -27.08
CA ARG A 220 4.36 -2.78 -27.83
C ARG A 220 4.77 -2.38 -29.26
N LYS A 221 5.98 -2.76 -29.69
CA LYS A 221 6.33 -3.43 -30.96
C LYS A 221 7.77 -3.12 -31.38
N LYS A 222 8.53 -4.17 -31.63
CA LYS A 222 9.21 -4.41 -32.91
C LYS A 222 9.68 -5.87 -32.94
N ASP A 223 8.82 -6.73 -33.48
CA ASP A 223 9.28 -7.94 -34.14
C ASP A 223 9.82 -7.50 -35.50
N ASN A 224 11.10 -7.75 -35.75
CA ASN A 224 11.70 -7.67 -37.07
C ASN A 224 12.09 -9.09 -37.48
N GLU A 225 11.76 -9.40 -38.74
CA GLU A 225 12.12 -10.54 -39.59
C GLU A 225 13.35 -11.37 -39.17
#